data_AF-D8M8F1-F1
#
_entry.id   AF-D8M8F1-F1
#
_cell.length_a   1.000
_cell.length_b   1.000
_cell.length_c   1.000
_cell.angle_alpha   90.00
_cell.angle_beta   90.00
_cell.angle_gamma   90.00
#
_symmetry.space_group_name_H-M   'P 1'
#
loop_
_entity.id
_entity.type
_entity.pdbx_description
1 polymer ?
#
loop_
_entity_poly.entity_id
_entity_poly.type
_entity_poly.pdbx_seq_one_letter_code
_entity_poly.pdbx_strand_id
1 'polypeptide(L)'
;MSASFSAEIPAEILSLQNPLIANQSDKEFTLKLGAGSVYEHPITVTAGSEVKWLFLCDDSNVHFSVILNAAGSSEAREIEKEHRTKGDGRFDGGEFRSEEAGVLTLVWDNTRSLITGREIRVRLAVKHPAKVEEEVKEEEEEEKPKEEEEKPKEEEEEEVKEEVKPKEEEEKPTAEEEEKEEKKVITAAPENATATECIVCLK
;
A
#
# COMPACT_ATOMS: atom_id res chain seq x y z
N MET A 1 -5.19 -30.53 41.88
CA MET A 1 -6.42 -30.45 41.07
C MET A 1 -6.00 -29.99 39.68
N SER A 2 -6.48 -30.61 38.60
CA SER A 2 -6.17 -30.14 37.24
C SER A 2 -7.12 -29.00 36.90
N ALA A 3 -6.59 -27.81 36.64
CA ALA A 3 -7.36 -26.72 36.08
C ALA A 3 -7.51 -26.98 34.58
N SER A 4 -8.67 -27.49 34.17
CA SER A 4 -9.01 -27.62 32.76
C SER A 4 -9.13 -26.24 32.14
N PHE A 5 -8.12 -25.83 31.37
CA PHE A 5 -8.24 -24.72 30.42
C PHE A 5 -9.19 -25.12 29.29
N SER A 6 -10.48 -25.19 29.60
CA SER A 6 -11.55 -25.03 28.63
C SER A 6 -11.56 -23.56 28.23
N ALA A 7 -10.53 -23.15 27.48
CA ALA A 7 -10.40 -21.83 26.92
C ALA A 7 -11.46 -21.69 25.83
N GLU A 8 -12.66 -21.29 26.25
CA GLU A 8 -13.74 -20.86 25.38
C GLU A 8 -13.17 -19.79 24.45
N ILE A 9 -13.00 -20.15 23.18
CA ILE A 9 -12.35 -19.29 22.18
C ILE A 9 -13.23 -18.03 22.08
N PRO A 10 -12.70 -16.83 22.38
CA PRO A 10 -13.48 -15.60 22.32
C PRO A 10 -14.19 -15.50 20.96
N ALA A 11 -15.47 -15.13 20.99
CA ALA A 11 -16.29 -15.06 19.77
C ALA A 11 -15.67 -14.15 18.68
N GLU A 12 -14.89 -13.14 19.12
CA GLU A 12 -14.05 -12.28 18.29
C GLU A 12 -13.02 -13.07 17.44
N ILE A 13 -12.41 -14.14 17.96
CA ILE A 13 -11.46 -14.97 17.20
C ILE A 13 -12.21 -15.87 16.19
N LEU A 14 -13.41 -16.33 16.54
CA LEU A 14 -14.25 -17.12 15.63
C LEU A 14 -14.85 -16.24 14.51
N SER A 15 -15.19 -14.98 14.79
CA SER A 15 -15.69 -14.06 13.76
C SER A 15 -14.63 -13.73 12.71
N LEU A 16 -13.34 -13.80 13.05
CA LEU A 16 -12.24 -13.69 12.06
C LEU A 16 -12.24 -14.82 11.03
N GLN A 17 -12.86 -15.98 11.27
CA GLN A 17 -12.97 -17.04 10.26
C GLN A 17 -14.16 -16.84 9.29
N ASN A 18 -15.09 -15.94 9.63
CA ASN A 18 -16.18 -15.58 8.73
C ASN A 18 -15.70 -14.52 7.72
N PRO A 19 -16.32 -14.45 6.52
CA PRO A 19 -16.12 -13.33 5.61
C PRO A 19 -16.68 -12.03 6.18
N LEU A 20 -16.09 -10.89 5.83
CA LEU A 20 -16.55 -9.56 6.25
C LEU A 20 -17.93 -9.22 5.67
N ILE A 21 -18.25 -9.74 4.48
CA ILE A 21 -19.57 -9.62 3.83
C ILE A 21 -20.12 -11.01 3.52
N ALA A 22 -21.34 -11.30 4.00
CA ALA A 22 -21.98 -12.61 3.85
C ALA A 22 -22.17 -13.02 2.37
N ASN A 23 -21.83 -14.27 2.07
CA ASN A 23 -21.85 -14.89 0.73
C ASN A 23 -20.81 -14.34 -0.28
N GLN A 24 -19.77 -13.66 0.21
CA GLN A 24 -18.61 -13.23 -0.58
C GLN A 24 -17.31 -13.74 0.08
N SER A 25 -16.24 -13.91 -0.69
CA SER A 25 -14.90 -14.16 -0.18
C SER A 25 -14.14 -12.84 -0.03
N ASP A 26 -13.47 -12.63 1.11
CA ASP A 26 -12.64 -11.45 1.30
C ASP A 26 -11.35 -11.50 0.46
N LYS A 27 -10.84 -10.33 0.08
CA LYS A 27 -9.52 -10.16 -0.51
C LYS A 27 -8.51 -9.92 0.61
N GLU A 28 -7.61 -10.87 0.81
CA GLU A 28 -6.55 -10.75 1.82
C GLU A 28 -5.21 -10.41 1.18
N PHE A 29 -4.46 -9.49 1.78
CA PHE A 29 -3.10 -9.14 1.35
C PHE A 29 -2.23 -8.63 2.50
N THR A 30 -0.91 -8.63 2.29
CA THR A 30 0.06 -8.08 3.26
C THR A 30 0.81 -6.93 2.62
N LEU A 31 0.66 -5.74 3.20
CA LEU A 31 1.42 -4.54 2.88
C LEU A 31 2.75 -4.53 3.64
N LYS A 32 3.81 -4.03 2.98
CA LYS A 32 5.07 -3.64 3.63
C LYS A 32 5.29 -2.16 3.40
N LEU A 33 5.14 -1.38 4.45
CA LEU A 33 5.18 0.08 4.44
C LEU A 33 6.54 0.56 4.95
N GLY A 34 7.24 1.38 4.17
CA GLY A 34 8.56 1.91 4.55
C GLY A 34 8.49 2.93 5.69
N ALA A 35 9.61 3.14 6.39
CA ALA A 35 9.81 4.35 7.18
C ALA A 35 9.68 5.59 6.28
N GLY A 36 9.08 6.67 6.78
CA GLY A 36 8.92 7.91 6.03
C GLY A 36 7.86 7.87 4.90
N SER A 37 7.09 6.79 4.75
CA SER A 37 6.21 6.57 3.59
C SER A 37 4.72 6.45 3.91
N VAL A 38 3.89 6.65 2.88
CA VAL A 38 2.43 6.45 2.88
C VAL A 38 2.09 5.38 1.86
N TYR A 39 1.05 4.58 2.12
CA TYR A 39 0.44 3.70 1.12
C TYR A 39 -1.07 3.94 1.01
N GLU A 40 -1.55 3.96 -0.22
CA GLU A 40 -2.95 4.21 -0.57
C GLU A 40 -3.51 2.98 -1.29
N HIS A 41 -4.68 2.49 -0.85
CA HIS A 41 -5.42 1.44 -1.55
C HIS A 41 -6.71 2.01 -2.16
N PRO A 42 -6.71 2.36 -3.46
CA PRO A 42 -7.90 2.85 -4.14
C PRO A 42 -8.90 1.73 -4.42
N ILE A 43 -10.16 1.99 -4.10
CA ILE A 43 -11.31 1.09 -4.27
C ILE A 43 -12.37 1.87 -5.06
N THR A 44 -12.58 1.49 -6.32
CA THR A 44 -13.69 2.01 -7.10
C THR A 44 -15.02 1.61 -6.46
N VAL A 45 -15.91 2.57 -6.23
CA VAL A 45 -17.24 2.35 -5.65
C VAL A 45 -18.32 2.94 -6.55
N THR A 46 -19.47 2.28 -6.59
CA THR A 46 -20.71 2.79 -7.21
C THR A 46 -21.71 3.15 -6.12
N ALA A 47 -22.65 4.06 -6.41
CA ALA A 47 -23.77 4.36 -5.52
C ALA A 47 -24.47 3.07 -5.04
N GLY A 48 -24.63 2.91 -3.72
CA GLY A 48 -25.15 1.72 -3.07
C GLY A 48 -24.13 0.66 -2.66
N SER A 49 -22.84 0.80 -3.02
CA SER A 49 -21.79 -0.19 -2.69
C SER A 49 -21.51 -0.27 -1.18
N GLU A 50 -21.28 -1.47 -0.68
CA GLU A 50 -20.88 -1.78 0.70
C GLU A 50 -19.39 -2.19 0.70
N VAL A 51 -18.56 -1.50 1.47
CA VAL A 51 -17.13 -1.79 1.63
C VAL A 51 -16.84 -2.04 3.10
N LYS A 52 -16.12 -3.13 3.43
CA LYS A 52 -15.66 -3.42 4.79
C LYS A 52 -14.18 -3.78 4.77
N TRP A 53 -13.42 -3.19 5.68
CA TRP A 53 -11.99 -3.44 5.85
C TRP A 53 -11.71 -3.88 7.28
N LEU A 54 -10.76 -4.79 7.42
CA LEU A 54 -10.21 -5.22 8.69
C LEU A 54 -8.71 -5.39 8.52
N PHE A 55 -7.89 -4.74 9.34
CA PHE A 55 -6.44 -4.82 9.24
C PHE A 55 -5.76 -5.01 10.59
N LEU A 56 -4.57 -5.60 10.54
CA LEU A 56 -3.72 -5.91 11.68
C LEU A 56 -2.34 -5.30 11.41
N CYS A 57 -1.88 -4.43 12.30
CA CYS A 57 -0.50 -3.95 12.30
C CYS A 57 0.43 -4.93 13.04
N ASP A 58 1.72 -4.85 12.75
CA ASP A 58 2.78 -5.44 13.57
C ASP A 58 2.91 -4.74 14.95
N ASP A 59 3.99 -5.02 15.69
CA ASP A 59 4.25 -4.45 17.03
C ASP A 59 4.55 -2.93 17.03
N SER A 60 4.12 -2.18 16.01
CA SER A 60 4.34 -0.74 15.89
C SER A 60 3.15 0.00 15.29
N ASN A 61 2.86 1.18 15.84
CA ASN A 61 1.75 2.02 15.40
C ASN A 61 1.96 2.60 13.99
N VAL A 62 0.85 2.72 13.27
CA VAL A 62 0.70 3.47 12.01
C VAL A 62 -0.39 4.53 12.19
N HIS A 63 -0.48 5.49 11.28
CA HIS A 63 -1.66 6.34 11.15
C HIS A 63 -2.58 5.82 10.03
N PHE A 64 -3.89 5.91 10.21
CA PHE A 64 -4.89 5.41 9.27
C PHE A 64 -6.00 6.43 9.04
N SER A 65 -6.47 6.54 7.79
CA SER A 65 -7.64 7.33 7.40
C SER A 65 -8.34 6.73 6.17
N VAL A 66 -9.57 7.15 5.93
CA VAL A 66 -10.37 6.78 4.75
C VAL A 66 -10.92 8.02 4.08
N ILE A 67 -10.69 8.14 2.77
CA ILE A 67 -11.02 9.33 1.96
C ILE A 67 -11.87 8.90 0.76
N LEU A 68 -12.96 9.61 0.46
CA LEU A 68 -13.78 9.40 -0.74
C LEU A 68 -13.62 10.54 -1.74
N ASN A 69 -13.14 10.19 -2.94
CA ASN A 69 -13.14 11.06 -4.11
C ASN A 69 -14.39 10.74 -4.94
N ALA A 70 -15.48 11.49 -4.73
CA ALA A 70 -16.75 11.29 -5.42
C ALA A 70 -16.67 11.73 -6.90
N ALA A 71 -17.27 10.94 -7.79
CA ALA A 71 -17.25 11.19 -9.23
C ALA A 71 -18.06 12.45 -9.58
N GLY A 72 -17.36 13.49 -10.04
CA GLY A 72 -17.93 14.83 -10.28
C GLY A 72 -17.66 15.84 -9.16
N SER A 73 -17.09 15.41 -8.03
CA SER A 73 -16.51 16.32 -7.03
C SER A 73 -15.04 16.59 -7.35
N SER A 74 -14.60 17.84 -7.19
CA SER A 74 -13.18 18.19 -7.11
C SER A 74 -12.62 18.10 -5.68
N GLU A 75 -13.50 17.98 -4.68
CA GLU A 75 -13.15 17.92 -3.27
C GLU A 75 -13.23 16.48 -2.73
N ALA A 76 -12.18 16.08 -2.03
CA ALA A 76 -12.09 14.80 -1.34
C ALA A 76 -12.82 14.88 0.02
N ARG A 77 -13.70 13.91 0.31
CA ARG A 77 -14.42 13.84 1.60
C ARG A 77 -13.69 12.90 2.55
N GLU A 78 -13.27 13.40 3.72
CA GLU A 78 -12.75 12.56 4.81
C GLU A 78 -13.92 11.73 5.39
N ILE A 79 -13.87 10.41 5.21
CA ILE A 79 -14.89 9.46 5.69
C ILE A 79 -14.54 8.98 7.09
N GLU A 80 -13.28 8.58 7.28
CA GLU A 80 -12.70 8.26 8.57
C GLU A 80 -11.45 9.09 8.79
N LYS A 81 -11.43 9.82 9.90
CA LYS A 81 -10.38 10.79 10.18
C LYS A 81 -9.05 10.13 10.52
N GLU A 82 -7.96 10.77 10.09
CA GLU A 82 -6.60 10.39 10.45
C GLU A 82 -6.42 10.20 11.96
N HIS A 83 -6.19 8.96 12.36
CA HIS A 83 -5.98 8.55 13.74
C HIS A 83 -4.85 7.52 13.85
N ARG A 84 -4.44 7.20 15.07
CA ARG A 84 -3.27 6.33 15.34
C ARG A 84 -3.69 4.94 15.79
N THR A 85 -3.81 3.99 14.86
CA THR A 85 -3.94 2.56 15.15
C THR A 85 -2.76 2.08 16.02
N LYS A 86 -3.02 1.10 16.88
CA LYS A 86 -2.01 0.49 17.75
C LYS A 86 -1.42 -0.78 17.13
N GLY A 87 -0.11 -0.92 17.25
CA GLY A 87 0.56 -2.18 17.06
C GLY A 87 0.52 -3.02 18.34
N ASP A 88 -0.67 -3.50 18.74
CA ASP A 88 -0.87 -4.33 19.94
C ASP A 88 -1.50 -5.70 19.64
N GLY A 89 -1.37 -6.17 18.38
CA GLY A 89 -1.86 -7.46 17.92
C GLY A 89 -3.38 -7.55 17.71
N ARG A 90 -4.10 -6.43 17.83
CA ARG A 90 -5.54 -6.33 17.60
C ARG A 90 -5.87 -5.94 16.17
N PHE A 91 -7.03 -6.39 15.70
CA PHE A 91 -7.58 -5.91 14.45
C PHE A 91 -8.25 -4.55 14.64
N ASP A 92 -7.98 -3.66 13.70
CA ASP A 92 -8.62 -2.36 13.50
C ASP A 92 -9.44 -2.44 12.20
N GLY A 93 -10.46 -1.61 12.02
CA GLY A 93 -11.32 -1.70 10.83
C GLY A 93 -12.70 -1.07 10.95
N GLY A 94 -13.39 -1.04 9.82
CA GLY A 94 -14.66 -0.33 9.67
C GLY A 94 -15.47 -0.76 8.45
N GLU A 95 -16.62 -0.13 8.31
CA GLU A 95 -17.53 -0.31 7.17
C GLU A 95 -17.95 1.05 6.61
N PHE A 96 -18.09 1.11 5.28
CA PHE A 96 -18.58 2.28 4.55
C PHE A 96 -19.64 1.85 3.53
N ARG A 97 -20.69 2.67 3.41
CA ARG A 97 -21.68 2.52 2.35
C ARG A 97 -21.67 3.75 1.44
N SER A 98 -21.39 3.52 0.18
CA SER A 98 -21.32 4.55 -0.87
C SER A 98 -22.71 5.08 -1.20
N GLU A 99 -22.92 6.39 -1.11
CA GLU A 99 -24.13 7.05 -1.63
C GLU A 99 -23.93 7.51 -3.08
N GLU A 100 -22.72 7.94 -3.43
CA GLU A 100 -22.30 8.40 -4.75
C GLU A 100 -21.27 7.44 -5.36
N ALA A 101 -21.11 7.41 -6.68
CA ALA A 101 -19.99 6.69 -7.31
C ALA A 101 -18.68 7.47 -7.11
N GLY A 102 -17.53 6.79 -7.12
CA GLY A 102 -16.24 7.42 -6.89
C GLY A 102 -15.09 6.44 -6.62
N VAL A 103 -14.02 6.93 -6.01
CA VAL A 103 -12.91 6.12 -5.49
C VAL A 103 -12.78 6.36 -4.00
N LEU A 104 -13.02 5.31 -3.21
CA LEU A 104 -12.72 5.25 -1.78
C LEU A 104 -11.25 4.83 -1.63
N THR A 105 -10.45 5.61 -0.93
CA THR A 105 -9.03 5.31 -0.68
C THR A 105 -8.82 5.03 0.80
N LEU A 106 -8.31 3.82 1.10
CA LEU A 106 -7.80 3.48 2.43
C LEU A 106 -6.33 3.92 2.51
N VAL A 107 -5.95 4.70 3.52
CA VAL A 107 -4.62 5.34 3.61
C VAL A 107 -3.90 4.90 4.88
N TRP A 108 -2.69 4.37 4.76
CA TRP A 108 -1.80 4.05 5.87
C TRP A 108 -0.55 4.96 5.82
N ASP A 109 -0.40 5.83 6.82
CA ASP A 109 0.69 6.80 6.97
C ASP A 109 1.73 6.33 8.01
N ASN A 110 2.97 6.15 7.56
CA ASN A 110 4.15 5.87 8.39
C ASN A 110 5.25 6.95 8.22
N THR A 111 4.92 8.15 7.72
CA THR A 111 5.83 9.30 7.60
C THR A 111 6.46 9.69 8.93
N ARG A 112 5.73 9.46 10.03
CA ARG A 112 6.12 9.75 11.42
C ARG A 112 7.14 8.74 11.99
N SER A 113 7.48 7.69 11.23
CA SER A 113 8.51 6.71 11.58
C SER A 113 9.77 6.96 10.77
N LEU A 114 10.88 7.29 11.47
CA LEU A 114 12.16 7.65 10.84
C LEU A 114 13.05 6.44 10.50
N ILE A 115 12.78 5.26 11.06
CA ILE A 115 13.68 4.09 10.97
C ILE A 115 12.91 2.79 10.71
N THR A 116 11.79 2.56 11.40
CA THR A 116 11.05 1.29 11.28
C THR A 116 9.94 1.36 10.23
N GLY A 117 9.92 0.37 9.33
CA GLY A 117 8.76 0.09 8.49
C GLY A 117 7.63 -0.61 9.28
N ARG A 118 6.55 -0.98 8.59
CA ARG A 118 5.44 -1.79 9.12
C ARG A 118 5.12 -2.95 8.18
N GLU A 119 4.81 -4.11 8.72
CA GLU A 119 3.99 -5.11 8.04
C GLU A 119 2.52 -4.92 8.48
N ILE A 120 1.60 -4.77 7.51
CA ILE A 120 0.17 -4.60 7.77
C ILE A 120 -0.59 -5.65 6.97
N ARG A 121 -1.39 -6.47 7.66
CA ARG A 121 -2.22 -7.51 7.04
C ARG A 121 -3.62 -6.99 6.89
N VAL A 122 -4.15 -6.96 5.68
CA VAL A 122 -5.44 -6.34 5.33
C VAL A 122 -6.37 -7.40 4.75
N ARG A 123 -7.60 -7.44 5.26
CA ARG A 123 -8.76 -8.14 4.69
C ARG A 123 -9.75 -7.09 4.20
N LEU A 124 -10.24 -7.25 2.98
CA LEU A 124 -11.10 -6.28 2.32
C LEU A 124 -12.25 -6.99 1.59
N ALA A 125 -13.48 -6.56 1.86
CA ALA A 125 -14.67 -6.96 1.11
C ALA A 125 -15.31 -5.74 0.44
N VAL A 126 -15.68 -5.89 -0.83
CA VAL A 126 -16.32 -4.86 -1.64
C VAL A 126 -17.50 -5.48 -2.38
N LYS A 127 -18.71 -5.06 -2.04
CA LYS A 127 -19.95 -5.54 -2.62
C LYS A 127 -20.66 -4.39 -3.32
N HIS A 128 -20.63 -4.40 -4.63
CA HIS A 128 -21.48 -3.53 -5.43
C HIS A 128 -22.94 -4.00 -5.34
N PRO A 129 -23.92 -3.09 -5.48
CA PRO A 129 -25.29 -3.52 -5.77
C PRO A 129 -25.30 -4.30 -7.09
N ALA A 130 -26.17 -5.31 -7.18
CA ALA A 130 -26.45 -5.92 -8.47
C ALA A 130 -26.94 -4.82 -9.43
N LYS A 131 -26.38 -4.77 -10.65
CA LYS A 131 -27.04 -4.01 -11.71
C LYS A 131 -28.43 -4.59 -11.89
N VAL A 132 -29.45 -3.72 -11.91
CA VAL A 132 -30.67 -4.06 -12.61
C VAL A 132 -30.29 -4.03 -14.08
N GLU A 133 -30.21 -5.20 -14.69
CA GLU A 133 -30.02 -5.33 -16.12
C GLU A 133 -31.33 -4.96 -16.81
N GLU A 134 -31.50 -3.69 -17.15
CA GLU A 134 -32.46 -3.30 -18.17
C GLU A 134 -32.00 -3.95 -19.48
N GLU A 135 -32.80 -4.90 -19.99
CA GLU A 135 -32.49 -5.71 -21.17
C GLU A 135 -32.46 -4.85 -22.45
N VAL A 136 -31.35 -4.16 -22.70
CA VAL A 136 -31.04 -3.66 -24.04
C VAL A 136 -30.69 -4.86 -24.91
N LYS A 137 -31.71 -5.44 -25.56
CA LYS A 137 -31.53 -6.30 -26.73
C LYS A 137 -30.93 -5.46 -27.85
N GLU A 138 -29.60 -5.47 -27.96
CA GLU A 138 -28.98 -5.31 -29.27
C GLU A 138 -29.23 -6.63 -30.02
N GLU A 139 -30.05 -6.56 -31.08
CA GLU A 139 -30.34 -7.74 -31.90
C GLU A 139 -29.18 -8.00 -32.88
N GLU A 140 -28.95 -9.29 -33.12
CA GLU A 140 -27.85 -9.86 -33.89
C GLU A 140 -28.05 -9.61 -35.39
N GLU A 141 -27.12 -8.89 -36.04
CA GLU A 141 -27.04 -8.84 -37.52
C GLU A 141 -25.66 -9.32 -37.99
N GLU A 142 -25.65 -10.50 -38.61
CA GLU A 142 -24.46 -11.25 -39.01
C GLU A 142 -24.21 -11.12 -40.53
N GLU A 143 -23.23 -10.30 -40.94
CA GLU A 143 -22.73 -10.29 -42.33
C GLU A 143 -21.23 -10.63 -42.43
N LYS A 144 -20.97 -11.90 -42.80
CA LYS A 144 -19.88 -12.30 -43.70
C LYS A 144 -20.55 -12.56 -45.06
N PRO A 145 -19.92 -12.27 -46.23
CA PRO A 145 -18.56 -12.72 -46.57
C PRO A 145 -17.73 -11.57 -47.24
N LYS A 146 -16.60 -11.74 -47.94
CA LYS A 146 -15.98 -12.92 -48.57
C LYS A 146 -14.46 -12.77 -48.72
N GLU A 147 -13.83 -13.89 -49.04
CA GLU A 147 -12.41 -14.12 -49.27
C GLU A 147 -12.07 -13.96 -50.76
N GLU A 148 -10.96 -13.29 -51.07
CA GLU A 148 -10.29 -13.37 -52.38
C GLU A 148 -8.78 -13.20 -52.18
N GLU A 149 -8.00 -14.13 -52.73
CA GLU A 149 -6.55 -14.26 -52.55
C GLU A 149 -5.87 -14.19 -53.91
N GLU A 150 -5.00 -13.20 -54.17
CA GLU A 150 -3.97 -13.37 -55.20
C GLU A 150 -2.72 -12.49 -54.99
N LYS A 151 -1.58 -13.12 -55.30
CA LYS A 151 -0.17 -12.66 -55.36
C LYS A 151 0.47 -13.55 -56.47
N PRO A 152 1.67 -13.29 -57.05
CA PRO A 152 2.77 -12.47 -56.54
C PRO A 152 3.56 -11.67 -57.62
N LYS A 153 4.78 -11.23 -57.26
CA LYS A 153 5.88 -10.72 -58.10
C LYS A 153 5.68 -9.33 -58.74
N GLU A 154 6.74 -8.62 -59.12
CA GLU A 154 8.17 -9.00 -59.19
C GLU A 154 9.12 -7.98 -58.53
N GLU A 155 10.39 -8.39 -58.38
CA GLU A 155 11.49 -7.61 -57.80
C GLU A 155 11.97 -6.45 -58.69
N GLU A 156 12.57 -5.41 -58.09
CA GLU A 156 13.78 -4.78 -58.64
C GLU A 156 14.68 -4.28 -57.49
N GLU A 157 16.00 -4.48 -57.62
CA GLU A 157 17.02 -4.07 -56.66
C GLU A 157 17.68 -2.76 -57.10
N GLU A 158 18.13 -1.91 -56.16
CA GLU A 158 19.34 -1.12 -56.42
C GLU A 158 20.17 -0.95 -55.13
N GLU A 159 21.35 -1.56 -55.10
CA GLU A 159 22.41 -1.22 -54.13
C GLU A 159 23.15 0.03 -54.58
N VAL A 160 23.35 1.01 -53.68
CA VAL A 160 24.57 1.83 -53.68
C VAL A 160 25.08 1.99 -52.24
N LYS A 161 26.40 1.93 -52.05
CA LYS A 161 27.10 1.94 -50.76
C LYS A 161 28.03 3.16 -50.66
N GLU A 162 28.10 3.77 -49.48
CA GLU A 162 29.29 4.37 -48.82
C GLU A 162 28.84 4.74 -47.39
N GLU A 163 29.44 4.32 -46.27
CA GLU A 163 30.84 4.11 -45.82
C GLU A 163 31.66 5.37 -45.46
N VAL A 164 32.60 5.17 -44.52
CA VAL A 164 33.62 6.13 -43.99
C VAL A 164 33.09 7.31 -43.15
N LYS A 165 33.47 7.53 -41.88
CA LYS A 165 33.94 6.66 -40.77
C LYS A 165 33.69 7.44 -39.45
N PRO A 166 33.32 6.82 -38.31
CA PRO A 166 33.47 7.47 -36.99
C PRO A 166 34.93 7.89 -36.72
N LYS A 167 35.12 8.96 -35.92
CA LYS A 167 36.42 9.30 -35.33
C LYS A 167 36.38 9.25 -33.80
N GLU A 168 37.50 8.79 -33.27
CA GLU A 168 37.78 8.32 -31.92
C GLU A 168 38.96 9.14 -31.35
N GLU A 169 38.88 9.41 -30.05
CA GLU A 169 39.90 9.89 -29.09
C GLU A 169 39.16 9.89 -27.72
N GLU A 170 39.46 9.08 -26.70
CA GLU A 170 40.74 8.83 -25.99
C GLU A 170 41.45 10.12 -25.53
N GLU A 171 41.98 10.23 -24.31
CA GLU A 171 41.79 9.45 -23.06
C GLU A 171 42.32 10.32 -21.90
N LYS A 172 41.79 10.18 -20.66
CA LYS A 172 42.64 10.16 -19.45
C LYS A 172 41.91 9.84 -18.13
N PRO A 173 42.39 8.85 -17.36
CA PRO A 173 42.25 8.82 -15.91
C PRO A 173 43.44 9.53 -15.21
N THR A 174 43.25 9.91 -13.95
CA THR A 174 44.34 10.22 -13.00
C THR A 174 43.98 9.79 -11.58
N ALA A 175 44.63 8.72 -11.11
CA ALA A 175 45.12 8.67 -9.73
C ALA A 175 46.50 9.40 -9.72
N GLU A 176 47.25 9.64 -8.63
CA GLU A 176 47.25 9.25 -7.21
C GLU A 176 47.38 10.55 -6.35
N GLU A 177 47.72 10.66 -5.05
CA GLU A 177 48.32 9.74 -4.06
C GLU A 177 48.01 10.23 -2.61
N GLU A 178 48.71 9.67 -1.61
CA GLU A 178 48.58 9.76 -0.13
C GLU A 178 48.65 11.19 0.50
N GLU A 179 48.32 11.42 1.79
CA GLU A 179 48.04 10.50 2.93
C GLU A 179 46.68 10.85 3.62
N LYS A 180 46.45 11.18 4.91
CA LYS A 180 47.27 11.39 6.13
C LYS A 180 46.56 10.90 7.41
N GLU A 181 47.25 10.06 8.19
CA GLU A 181 46.92 9.63 9.55
C GLU A 181 46.99 10.77 10.59
N GLU A 182 45.99 10.87 11.47
CA GLU A 182 46.27 11.02 12.91
C GLU A 182 45.21 10.32 13.79
N LYS A 183 45.66 9.53 14.78
CA LYS A 183 44.79 8.85 15.75
C LYS A 183 44.43 9.78 16.90
N LYS A 184 43.20 9.70 17.42
CA LYS A 184 42.97 10.00 18.84
C LYS A 184 42.00 9.05 19.53
N VAL A 185 42.57 7.97 20.06
CA VAL A 185 41.94 7.16 21.10
C VAL A 185 41.77 8.04 22.35
N ILE A 186 40.56 8.07 22.90
CA ILE A 186 40.30 8.47 24.29
C ILE A 186 39.50 7.32 24.92
N THR A 187 39.87 6.96 26.15
CA THR A 187 39.48 5.70 26.79
C THR A 187 38.15 5.78 27.53
N ALA A 188 37.64 4.60 27.91
CA ALA A 188 36.73 4.43 29.06
C ALA A 188 37.37 5.00 30.37
N ALA A 189 36.67 5.12 31.50
CA ALA A 189 35.49 4.40 31.98
C ALA A 189 34.62 5.27 32.95
N PRO A 190 33.52 4.77 33.55
CA PRO A 190 32.56 5.58 34.29
C PRO A 190 32.84 5.67 35.80
N GLU A 191 32.25 6.68 36.46
CA GLU A 191 32.12 6.74 37.92
C GLU A 191 30.67 7.03 38.35
N ASN A 192 30.27 6.48 39.50
CA ASN A 192 28.97 6.72 40.13
C ASN A 192 28.98 8.02 40.94
N ALA A 193 27.88 8.77 40.92
CA ALA A 193 27.61 9.84 41.88
C ALA A 193 26.17 9.72 42.41
N THR A 194 26.00 8.94 43.48
CA THR A 194 24.78 8.91 44.30
C THR A 194 24.88 9.91 45.46
N ALA A 195 23.71 10.31 46.00
CA ALA A 195 23.52 11.28 47.08
C ALA A 195 23.77 12.76 46.66
N THR A 196 23.22 13.77 47.33
CA THR A 196 22.50 13.76 48.63
C THR A 196 21.26 14.67 48.59
N GLU A 197 20.32 14.44 49.49
CA GLU A 197 19.23 15.38 49.80
C GLU A 197 19.76 16.75 50.23
N CYS A 198 18.99 17.82 49.96
CA CYS A 198 19.13 19.07 50.70
C CYS A 198 17.80 19.84 50.72
N ILE A 199 16.96 19.55 51.72
CA ILE A 199 15.81 20.40 52.08
C ILE A 199 16.34 21.57 52.94
N VAL A 200 15.89 22.80 52.67
CA VAL A 200 15.47 23.84 53.65
C VAL A 200 15.34 25.21 52.97
N CYS A 201 14.23 25.86 53.30
CA CYS A 201 13.75 27.23 53.04
C CYS A 201 14.77 28.34 52.70
N LEU A 202 14.32 29.31 51.86
CA LEU A 202 14.31 30.74 52.26
C LEU A 202 13.54 31.66 51.28
N LYS A 203 12.21 31.80 51.48
CA LYS A 203 11.48 33.08 51.54
C LYS A 203 10.01 32.88 51.91
#